data_AF-A0A2P9AGH9-F1
#
_entry.id   AF-A0A2P9AGH9-F1
#
_cell.length_a   1.000
_cell.length_b   1.000
_cell.length_c   1.000
_cell.angle_alpha   90.00
_cell.angle_beta   90.00
_cell.angle_gamma   90.00
#
_symmetry.space_group_name_H-M   'P 1'
#
loop_
_entity.id
_entity.type
_entity.pdbx_description
1 polymer ?
#
loop_
_entity_poly.entity_id
_entity_poly.type
_entity_poly.pdbx_seq_one_letter_code
_entity_poly.pdbx_strand_id
1 'polypeptide(L)'
;MTSRSTCLKGLSRNDRIASCVQLVTKAQIAIGMHGRADGDDPETIWLGGLGKELRDAIALALEAAGFKAITSGHRLPGEHKNNICNRGIGRAGAQLELPKTLRGLLVANAARRALFADAVRKAISDHIGKQGAA
;
A
#
# COMPACT_ATOMS: atom_id res chain seq x y z
N MET A 1 3.33 17.19 13.50
CA MET A 1 3.85 16.90 12.14
C MET A 1 2.81 16.09 11.37
N THR A 2 2.15 16.70 10.40
CA THR A 2 1.14 16.01 9.56
C THR A 2 1.84 15.07 8.58
N SER A 3 1.82 13.77 8.86
CA SER A 3 2.23 12.74 7.90
C SER A 3 1.22 12.69 6.76
N ARG A 4 1.58 13.22 5.59
CA ARG A 4 0.77 13.14 4.36
C ARG A 4 1.21 11.92 3.56
N SER A 5 0.56 10.78 3.78
CA SER A 5 0.66 9.64 2.87
C SER A 5 -0.11 9.95 1.58
N THR A 6 0.58 9.96 0.45
CA THR A 6 -0.02 10.13 -0.88
C THR A 6 0.32 8.92 -1.74
N CYS A 7 -0.70 8.26 -2.32
CA CYS A 7 -0.51 7.48 -3.54
C CYS A 7 -1.82 7.39 -4.33
N LEU A 8 -1.84 7.99 -5.53
CA LEU A 8 -2.89 7.85 -6.53
C LEU A 8 -2.31 7.18 -7.79
N LYS A 9 -2.95 6.13 -8.30
CA LYS A 9 -2.83 5.76 -9.72
C LYS A 9 -4.07 6.25 -10.45
N GLY A 10 -3.86 6.99 -11.54
CA GLY A 10 -4.89 7.31 -12.53
C GLY A 10 -4.97 8.78 -12.94
N LEU A 11 -3.89 9.40 -13.43
CA LEU A 11 -4.00 10.71 -14.11
C LEU A 11 -3.01 10.81 -15.28
N SER A 12 -3.57 10.66 -16.48
CA SER A 12 -3.04 11.22 -17.73
C SER A 12 -2.92 12.74 -17.59
N ARG A 13 -1.68 13.26 -17.70
CA ARG A 13 -1.21 14.60 -18.09
C ARG A 13 0.19 14.84 -17.50
N ASN A 14 1.17 15.04 -18.38
CA ASN A 14 2.62 14.99 -18.10
C ASN A 14 3.12 15.82 -16.89
N ASP A 15 2.47 16.93 -16.54
CA ASP A 15 2.97 17.82 -15.48
C ASP A 15 2.69 17.33 -14.04
N ARG A 16 1.67 16.48 -13.83
CA ARG A 16 1.33 15.96 -12.49
C ARG A 16 2.09 14.70 -12.09
N ILE A 17 2.65 13.99 -13.06
CA ILE A 17 3.50 12.81 -12.79
C ILE A 17 4.87 13.24 -12.28
N ALA A 18 5.42 14.34 -12.82
CA ALA A 18 6.66 14.93 -12.34
C ALA A 18 6.59 15.32 -10.86
N SER A 19 5.50 15.96 -10.42
CA SER A 19 5.33 16.34 -9.01
C SER A 19 5.15 15.14 -8.08
N CYS A 20 4.37 14.12 -8.49
CA CYS A 20 4.22 12.89 -7.70
C CYS A 20 5.54 12.12 -7.54
N VAL A 21 6.33 12.00 -8.61
CA VAL A 21 7.65 11.36 -8.53
C VAL A 21 8.56 12.15 -7.59
N GLN A 22 8.61 13.47 -7.71
CA GLN A 22 9.42 14.32 -6.82
C GLN A 22 9.03 14.19 -5.35
N LEU A 23 7.72 14.10 -5.05
CA LEU A 23 7.23 13.89 -3.69
C LEU A 23 7.65 12.51 -3.17
N VAL A 24 7.45 11.46 -3.96
CA VAL A 24 7.79 10.10 -3.57
C VAL A 24 9.29 9.95 -3.33
N THR A 25 10.15 10.53 -4.17
CA THR A 25 11.61 10.46 -3.98
C THR A 25 12.13 11.09 -2.69
N LYS A 26 11.32 11.93 -2.04
CA LYS A 26 11.64 12.57 -0.75
C LYS A 26 10.96 11.87 0.44
N ALA A 27 10.14 10.86 0.19
CA ALA A 27 9.43 10.14 1.24
C ALA A 27 10.29 9.03 1.83
N GLN A 28 10.34 8.93 3.16
CA GLN A 28 11.01 7.82 3.85
C GLN A 28 10.33 6.48 3.56
N ILE A 29 9.00 6.50 3.53
CA ILE A 29 8.15 5.35 3.24
C ILE A 29 7.20 5.74 2.10
N ALA A 30 7.10 4.90 1.09
CA ALA A 30 6.14 5.04 0.01
C ALA A 30 5.30 3.76 -0.10
N ILE A 31 3.97 3.94 -0.11
CA ILE A 31 2.99 2.85 -0.16
C ILE A 31 2.10 3.06 -1.37
N GLY A 32 2.13 2.12 -2.31
CA GLY A 32 1.28 2.13 -3.50
C GLY A 32 -0.09 1.54 -3.21
N MET A 33 -1.16 2.34 -3.35
CA MET A 33 -2.54 1.86 -3.26
C MET A 33 -3.12 1.71 -4.65
N HIS A 34 -3.54 0.49 -5.00
CA HIS A 34 -4.02 0.15 -6.34
C HIS A 34 -5.31 -0.67 -6.29
N GLY A 35 -5.98 -0.70 -7.43
CA GLY A 35 -7.13 -1.56 -7.65
C GLY A 35 -6.78 -2.64 -8.66
N ARG A 36 -7.12 -3.88 -8.34
CA ARG A 36 -7.15 -4.98 -9.32
C ARG A 36 -8.60 -5.30 -9.70
N ALA A 37 -8.77 -5.96 -10.84
CA ALA A 37 -10.02 -6.66 -11.15
C ALA A 37 -10.16 -7.87 -10.22
N ASP A 38 -11.39 -8.29 -9.95
CA ASP A 38 -11.68 -9.43 -9.07
C ASP A 38 -11.13 -10.73 -9.67
N GLY A 39 -11.42 -11.01 -10.95
CA GLY A 39 -11.19 -12.35 -11.49
C GLY A 39 -11.97 -13.38 -10.66
N ASP A 40 -11.34 -14.50 -10.33
CA ASP A 40 -11.92 -15.55 -9.50
C ASP A 40 -11.75 -15.31 -7.99
N ASP A 41 -11.18 -14.17 -7.61
CA ASP A 41 -10.87 -13.81 -6.22
C ASP A 41 -11.36 -12.38 -5.93
N PRO A 42 -12.59 -12.18 -5.43
CA PRO A 42 -13.14 -10.86 -5.18
C PRO A 42 -12.74 -10.25 -3.82
N GLU A 43 -11.96 -10.97 -3.00
CA GLU A 43 -11.74 -10.62 -1.59
C GLU A 43 -10.28 -10.34 -1.24
N THR A 44 -9.33 -11.09 -1.82
CA THR A 44 -7.95 -11.08 -1.32
C THR A 44 -7.18 -9.86 -1.80
N ILE A 45 -6.59 -9.16 -0.84
CA ILE A 45 -5.65 -8.06 -1.06
C ILE A 45 -4.29 -8.67 -1.38
N TRP A 46 -3.69 -8.26 -2.49
CA TRP A 46 -2.35 -8.73 -2.84
C TRP A 46 -1.32 -7.67 -2.46
N LEU A 47 -0.33 -8.07 -1.68
CA LEU A 47 0.70 -7.19 -1.15
C LEU A 47 2.06 -7.48 -1.79
N GLY A 48 2.69 -6.43 -2.27
CA GLY A 48 3.98 -6.48 -2.96
C GLY A 48 4.93 -5.37 -2.54
N GLY A 49 5.97 -5.17 -3.35
CA GLY A 49 7.00 -4.16 -3.14
C GLY A 49 8.30 -4.72 -2.55
N LEU A 50 9.37 -3.93 -2.61
CA LEU A 50 10.69 -4.33 -2.12
C LEU A 50 10.84 -4.21 -0.60
N GLY A 51 9.99 -3.42 0.06
CA GLY A 51 9.97 -3.25 1.52
C GLY A 51 9.30 -4.43 2.21
N LYS A 52 9.94 -5.61 2.22
CA LYS A 52 9.36 -6.87 2.71
C LYS A 52 8.87 -6.79 4.15
N GLU A 53 9.65 -6.21 5.06
CA GLU A 53 9.26 -6.05 6.46
C GLU A 53 7.98 -5.21 6.62
N LEU A 54 7.89 -4.07 5.93
CA LEU A 54 6.71 -3.22 5.95
C LEU A 54 5.52 -3.92 5.28
N ARG A 55 5.73 -4.57 4.13
CA ARG A 55 4.71 -5.34 3.40
C ARG A 55 4.10 -6.41 4.29
N ASP A 56 4.94 -7.21 4.94
CA ASP A 56 4.51 -8.33 5.79
C ASP A 56 3.81 -7.83 7.05
N ALA A 57 4.31 -6.73 7.65
CA ALA A 57 3.62 -6.09 8.78
C ALA A 57 2.22 -5.57 8.40
N ILE A 58 2.06 -4.99 7.22
CA ILE A 58 0.75 -4.55 6.73
C ILE A 58 -0.18 -5.75 6.48
N ALA A 59 0.33 -6.83 5.87
CA ALA A 59 -0.45 -8.04 5.64
C ALA A 59 -1.00 -8.61 6.95
N LEU A 60 -0.14 -8.80 7.95
CA LEU A 60 -0.53 -9.30 9.28
C LEU A 60 -1.57 -8.39 9.96
N ALA A 61 -1.40 -7.07 9.87
CA ALA A 61 -2.35 -6.13 10.46
C ALA A 61 -3.72 -6.18 9.76
N LEU A 62 -3.74 -6.36 8.44
CA LEU A 62 -4.97 -6.53 7.67
C LEU A 62 -5.68 -7.85 8.00
N GLU A 63 -4.93 -8.94 8.12
CA GLU A 63 -5.48 -10.25 8.54
C GLU A 63 -6.08 -10.18 9.94
N ALA A 64 -5.38 -9.57 10.89
CA ALA A 64 -5.88 -9.34 12.24
C ALA A 64 -7.15 -8.47 12.28
N ALA A 65 -7.35 -7.60 11.29
CA ALA A 65 -8.55 -6.78 11.11
C ALA A 65 -9.67 -7.48 10.30
N GLY A 66 -9.49 -8.76 9.93
CA GLY A 66 -10.49 -9.56 9.24
C GLY A 66 -10.51 -9.40 7.72
N PHE A 67 -9.40 -8.96 7.11
CA PHE A 67 -9.22 -8.92 5.65
C PHE A 67 -8.36 -10.09 5.17
N LYS A 68 -8.67 -10.65 4.00
CA LYS A 68 -7.80 -11.63 3.35
C LYS A 68 -6.62 -10.91 2.70
N ALA A 69 -5.40 -11.32 3.01
CA ALA A 69 -4.18 -10.69 2.51
C ALA A 69 -3.15 -11.77 2.14
N ILE A 70 -2.44 -11.60 1.02
CA ILE A 70 -1.31 -12.47 0.64
C ILE A 70 -0.12 -11.64 0.17
N THR A 71 1.10 -12.12 0.41
CA THR A 71 2.36 -11.42 0.06
C THR A 71 3.19 -12.11 -1.02
N SER A 72 2.72 -13.27 -1.51
CA SER A 72 3.40 -14.10 -2.49
C SER A 72 2.40 -14.88 -3.35
N GLY A 73 2.87 -15.50 -4.44
CA GLY A 73 2.03 -16.34 -5.31
C GLY A 73 1.04 -15.59 -6.22
N HIS A 74 1.02 -14.25 -6.19
CA HIS A 74 0.18 -13.43 -7.07
C HIS A 74 0.97 -12.77 -8.20
N ARG A 75 0.27 -12.46 -9.30
CA ARG A 75 0.85 -11.90 -10.54
C ARG A 75 1.26 -10.42 -10.49
N LEU A 76 1.05 -9.74 -9.36
CA LEU A 76 1.34 -8.30 -9.17
C LEU A 76 2.32 -8.04 -8.02
N PRO A 77 3.54 -8.61 -8.06
CA PRO A 77 4.47 -8.58 -6.92
C PRO A 77 5.04 -7.18 -6.62
N GLY A 78 5.02 -6.26 -7.60
CA GLY A 78 5.46 -4.88 -7.37
C GLY A 78 6.94 -4.70 -6.99
N GLU A 79 7.78 -5.72 -7.17
CA GLU A 79 9.18 -5.78 -6.75
C GLU A 79 10.15 -5.06 -7.71
N HIS A 80 9.68 -4.62 -8.89
CA HIS A 80 10.55 -3.92 -9.82
C HIS A 80 11.04 -2.59 -9.22
N LYS A 81 12.34 -2.30 -9.33
CA LYS A 81 12.98 -1.08 -8.77
C LYS A 81 12.36 0.23 -9.27
N ASN A 82 11.76 0.22 -10.46
CA ASN A 82 11.10 1.39 -11.04
C ASN A 82 9.62 1.51 -10.64
N ASN A 83 9.06 0.54 -9.89
CA ASN A 83 7.74 0.71 -9.30
C ASN A 83 7.77 1.92 -8.38
N ILE A 84 6.75 2.79 -8.47
CA ILE A 84 6.73 4.08 -7.79
C ILE A 84 6.89 3.94 -6.27
N CYS A 85 6.30 2.92 -5.63
CA CYS A 85 6.49 2.69 -4.20
C CYS A 85 7.95 2.41 -3.82
N ASN A 86 8.76 1.83 -4.73
CA ASN A 86 10.17 1.55 -4.51
C ASN A 86 11.10 2.72 -4.84
N ARG A 87 10.55 3.92 -5.10
CA ARG A 87 11.33 5.11 -5.46
C ARG A 87 11.46 6.13 -4.33
N GLY A 88 10.99 5.80 -3.13
CA GLY A 88 11.29 6.56 -1.92
C GLY A 88 12.76 6.48 -1.49
N ILE A 89 13.12 7.20 -0.44
CA ILE A 89 14.50 7.30 0.08
C ILE A 89 15.08 5.90 0.34
N GLY A 90 14.32 5.04 1.03
CA GLY A 90 14.75 3.67 1.33
C GLY A 90 14.76 2.71 0.13
N ARG A 91 14.30 3.14 -1.05
CA ARG A 91 14.17 2.34 -2.28
C ARG A 91 13.41 1.02 -2.13
N ALA A 92 12.64 0.89 -1.06
CA ALA A 92 11.96 -0.32 -0.63
C ALA A 92 10.58 0.03 -0.07
N GLY A 93 9.58 0.12 -0.95
CA GLY A 93 8.21 0.43 -0.55
C GLY A 93 7.31 -0.79 -0.51
N ALA A 94 6.06 -0.58 -0.10
CA ALA A 94 5.01 -1.59 -0.15
C ALA A 94 3.94 -1.23 -1.19
N GLN A 95 3.24 -2.22 -1.72
CA GLN A 95 2.14 -2.05 -2.66
C GLN A 95 0.95 -2.90 -2.20
N LEU A 96 -0.26 -2.35 -2.27
CA LEU A 96 -1.52 -3.05 -2.02
C LEU A 96 -2.39 -3.00 -3.29
N GLU A 97 -2.82 -4.16 -3.77
CA GLU A 97 -3.75 -4.32 -4.89
C GLU A 97 -5.10 -4.81 -4.36
N LEU A 98 -6.10 -3.92 -4.33
CA LEU A 98 -7.43 -4.21 -3.78
C LEU A 98 -8.41 -4.64 -4.88
N PRO A 99 -9.11 -5.78 -4.75
CA PRO A 99 -10.15 -6.18 -5.69
C PRO A 99 -11.27 -5.14 -5.81
N LYS A 100 -11.96 -5.11 -6.95
CA LYS A 100 -13.05 -4.19 -7.25
C LYS A 100 -14.20 -4.34 -6.25
N THR A 101 -14.58 -5.58 -5.95
CA THR A 101 -15.66 -5.86 -4.98
C THR A 101 -15.30 -5.32 -3.60
N LEU A 102 -14.10 -5.63 -3.08
CA LEU A 102 -13.64 -5.09 -1.79
C LEU A 102 -13.61 -3.56 -1.77
N ARG A 103 -13.12 -2.89 -2.83
CA ARG A 103 -13.14 -1.42 -2.91
C ARG A 103 -14.55 -0.86 -2.82
N GLY A 104 -15.53 -1.50 -3.49
CA GLY A 104 -16.94 -1.13 -3.38
C GLY A 104 -17.47 -1.26 -1.95
N LEU A 105 -17.18 -2.39 -1.28
CA LEU A 105 -17.57 -2.62 0.12
C LEU A 105 -16.96 -1.59 1.08
N LEU A 106 -15.69 -1.23 0.87
CA LEU A 106 -15.05 -0.16 1.62
C LEU A 106 -15.83 1.14 1.39
N VAL A 107 -16.05 1.58 0.15
CA VAL A 107 -16.81 2.83 -0.13
C VAL A 107 -18.21 2.82 0.50
N ALA A 108 -18.91 1.69 0.49
CA ALA A 108 -20.25 1.58 1.06
C ALA A 108 -20.27 1.54 2.60
N ASN A 109 -19.22 1.04 3.25
CA ASN A 109 -19.20 0.81 4.70
C ASN A 109 -18.10 1.62 5.41
N ALA A 110 -18.49 2.67 6.12
CA ALA A 110 -17.59 3.56 6.82
C ALA A 110 -16.78 2.88 7.94
N ALA A 111 -17.43 2.02 8.73
CA ALA A 111 -16.75 1.28 9.80
C ALA A 111 -15.70 0.32 9.23
N ARG A 112 -16.04 -0.40 8.16
CA ARG A 112 -15.10 -1.31 7.48
C ARG A 112 -13.93 -0.55 6.83
N ARG A 113 -14.17 0.64 6.27
CA ARG A 113 -13.10 1.55 5.83
C ARG A 113 -12.19 2.00 6.96
N ALA A 114 -12.75 2.38 8.10
CA ALA A 114 -11.98 2.80 9.25
C ALA A 114 -11.07 1.67 9.72
N LEU A 115 -11.60 0.46 9.88
CA LEU A 115 -10.83 -0.75 10.22
C LEU A 115 -9.66 -0.99 9.25
N PHE A 116 -9.93 -0.94 7.95
CA PHE A 116 -8.88 -1.10 6.93
C PHE A 116 -7.79 -0.03 7.08
N ALA A 117 -8.18 1.24 7.18
CA ALA A 117 -7.25 2.36 7.26
C ALA A 117 -6.44 2.35 8.57
N ASP A 118 -7.06 1.96 9.68
CA ASP A 118 -6.42 1.85 10.99
C ASP A 118 -5.41 0.70 11.03
N ALA A 119 -5.73 -0.45 10.45
CA ALA A 119 -4.80 -1.57 10.31
C ALA A 119 -3.53 -1.15 9.54
N VAL A 120 -3.70 -0.49 8.39
CA VAL A 120 -2.57 0.00 7.59
C VAL A 120 -1.78 1.07 8.34
N ARG A 121 -2.45 2.06 8.96
CA ARG A 121 -1.78 3.11 9.75
C ARG A 121 -0.98 2.54 10.91
N LYS A 122 -1.56 1.61 11.66
CA LYS A 122 -0.89 0.96 12.80
C LYS A 122 0.39 0.25 12.35
N ALA A 123 0.32 -0.54 11.27
CA ALA A 123 1.50 -1.22 10.74
C ALA A 123 2.62 -0.25 10.34
N ILE A 124 2.28 0.89 9.74
CA ILE A 124 3.25 1.93 9.38
C ILE A 124 3.88 2.55 10.63
N SER A 125 3.07 2.94 11.61
CA SER A 125 3.54 3.53 12.87
C SER A 125 4.49 2.59 13.62
N ASP A 126 4.12 1.31 13.73
CA ASP A 126 4.94 0.29 14.39
C ASP A 126 6.25 0.05 13.63
N HIS A 127 6.22 0.04 12.29
CA HIS A 127 7.42 -0.12 11.47
C HIS A 127 8.39 1.07 11.62
N ILE A 128 7.88 2.30 11.60
CA ILE A 128 8.70 3.50 11.84
C ILE A 128 9.32 3.46 13.24
N GLY A 129 8.55 3.08 14.26
CA GLY A 129 9.04 2.98 15.64
C GLY A 129 10.20 1.99 15.80
N LYS A 130 10.19 0.88 15.05
CA LYS A 130 11.29 -0.10 15.03
C LYS A 130 12.55 0.44 14.35
N GLN A 131 12.40 1.19 13.25
CA GLN A 131 13.53 1.73 12.47
C GLN A 131 14.25 2.90 13.17
N GLY A 132 13.59 3.59 14.12
CA GLY A 132 14.21 4.65 14.92
C GLY A 132 14.87 4.16 16.22
N ALA A 133 14.71 2.89 16.57
CA ALA A 133 15.30 2.25 17.75
C ALA A 133 16.55 1.41 17.42
N ALA A 134 16.89 1.32 16.13
CA ALA A 134 18.08 0.65 15.59
C ALA A 134 19.12 1.69 15.16
#